data_AF-A0A3B1CE65-F1
#
_entry.id   AF-A0A3B1CE65-F1
#
_cell.length_a   1.000
_cell.length_b   1.000
_cell.length_c   1.000
_cell.angle_alpha   90.00
_cell.angle_beta   90.00
_cell.angle_gamma   90.00
#
_symmetry.space_group_name_H-M   'P 1'
#
loop_
_entity.id
_entity.type
_entity.pdbx_description
1 polymer ?
#
loop_
_entity_poly.entity_id
_entity_poly.type
_entity_poly.pdbx_seq_one_letter_code
_entity_poly.pdbx_strand_id
1 'polypeptide(L)' 'MTQDSNASTILREKNYRFRSLEASHLQLEETLEGFARRELLSPKEEIQKKTVQKEKLAAKDMMEEMLRRYQDTGEVNFK' A
#
# COMPACT_ATOMS: atom_id res chain seq x y z
N MET A 1 -9.25 -6.53 -10.45
CA MET A 1 -8.42 -5.31 -10.47
C MET A 1 -9.34 -4.13 -10.79
N THR A 2 -10.15 -3.72 -9.83
CA THR A 2 -11.01 -2.54 -9.92
C THR A 2 -10.32 -1.45 -9.12
N GLN A 3 -9.73 -0.46 -9.79
CA GLN A 3 -9.27 0.74 -9.10
C GLN A 3 -9.62 1.94 -9.96
N ASP A 4 -10.56 2.73 -9.46
CA ASP A 4 -11.09 3.98 -9.98
C ASP A 4 -10.01 4.85 -10.64
N SER A 5 -10.02 4.87 -11.98
CA SER A 5 -8.85 5.16 -12.83
C SER A 5 -8.40 6.62 -12.90
N ASN A 6 -8.98 7.56 -12.15
CA ASN A 6 -8.61 8.97 -12.27
C ASN A 6 -7.86 9.52 -11.05
N ALA A 7 -8.34 9.28 -9.82
CA ALA A 7 -7.73 9.90 -8.63
C ALA A 7 -6.37 9.30 -8.27
N SER A 8 -6.26 7.96 -8.32
CA SER A 8 -5.01 7.24 -8.05
C SER A 8 -3.91 7.60 -9.05
N THR A 9 -4.25 7.67 -10.34
CA THR A 9 -3.34 8.09 -11.42
C THR A 9 -2.81 9.50 -11.17
N ILE A 10 -3.68 10.45 -10.87
CA ILE A 10 -3.28 11.84 -10.60
C ILE A 10 -2.39 11.94 -9.36
N LEU A 11 -2.73 11.24 -8.28
CA LEU A 11 -1.91 11.21 -7.06
C LEU A 11 -0.55 10.55 -7.32
N ARG A 12 -0.48 9.49 -8.12
CA ARG A 12 0.78 8.84 -8.49
C ARG A 12 1.72 9.77 -9.26
N GLU A 13 1.18 10.59 -10.17
CA GLU A 13 1.98 11.54 -10.95
C GLU A 13 2.36 12.79 -10.14
N LYS A 14 1.44 13.30 -9.32
CA LYS A 14 1.61 14.60 -8.65
C LYS A 14 2.12 14.50 -7.21
N ASN A 15 2.02 13.34 -6.57
CA ASN A 15 2.39 13.14 -5.17
C ASN A 15 3.47 12.03 -5.02
N TYR A 16 4.67 12.45 -4.63
CA TYR A 16 5.78 11.53 -4.38
C TYR A 16 5.49 10.54 -3.23
N ARG A 17 4.78 10.97 -2.17
CA ARG A 17 4.41 10.07 -1.07
C ARG A 17 3.48 8.96 -1.53
N PHE A 18 2.51 9.27 -2.40
CA PHE A 18 1.63 8.24 -2.96
C PHE A 18 2.43 7.20 -3.74
N ARG A 19 3.38 7.65 -4.56
CA ARG A 19 4.28 6.74 -5.29
C ARG A 19 5.14 5.89 -4.35
N SER A 20 5.67 6.47 -3.28
CA SER A 20 6.41 5.71 -2.26
C SER A 20 5.53 4.71 -1.52
N LEU A 21 4.30 5.07 -1.17
CA LEU A 21 3.33 4.15 -0.53
C LEU A 21 2.96 2.99 -1.46
N GLU A 22 2.75 3.26 -2.75
CA GLU A 22 2.52 2.23 -3.76
C GLU A 22 3.72 1.28 -3.86
N ALA A 23 4.94 1.81 -3.90
CA ALA A 23 6.16 1.00 -3.92
C ALA A 23 6.30 0.13 -2.67
N SER A 24 6.05 0.69 -1.48
CA SER A 24 6.02 -0.07 -0.22
C SER A 24 4.94 -1.15 -0.25
N HIS A 25 3.74 -0.84 -0.72
CA HIS A 25 2.65 -1.80 -0.85
C HIS A 25 3.03 -2.97 -1.78
N LEU A 26 3.63 -2.68 -2.93
CA LEU A 26 4.10 -3.69 -3.87
C LEU A 26 5.16 -4.61 -3.24
N GLN A 27 6.15 -4.01 -2.56
CA GLN A 27 7.21 -4.76 -1.88
C GLN A 27 6.65 -5.66 -0.75
N LEU A 28 5.67 -5.16 0.01
CA LEU A 28 4.99 -5.93 1.06
C LEU A 28 4.16 -7.06 0.45
N GLU A 29 3.54 -6.83 -0.71
CA GLU A 29 2.78 -7.84 -1.45
C GLU A 29 3.68 -8.95 -1.99
N GLU A 30 4.81 -8.62 -2.63
CA GLU A 30 5.82 -9.60 -3.06
C GLU A 30 6.35 -10.41 -1.88
N THR A 31 6.57 -9.76 -0.74
CA THR A 31 7.01 -10.43 0.49
C THR A 31 5.94 -11.41 0.99
N LEU A 32 4.67 -11.02 0.99
CA LEU A 32 3.56 -11.93 1.36
C LEU A 32 3.40 -13.08 0.37
N GLU A 33 3.57 -12.84 -0.92
CA GLU A 33 3.56 -13.90 -1.93
C GLU A 33 4.70 -14.89 -1.72
N GLY A 34 5.90 -14.40 -1.38
CA GLY A 34 7.03 -15.25 -1.00
C GLY A 34 6.71 -16.14 0.19
N PHE A 35 6.03 -15.59 1.22
CA PHE A 35 5.54 -16.37 2.35
C PHE A 35 4.37 -17.29 2.00
N ALA A 36 3.51 -16.92 1.05
CA ALA A 36 2.36 -17.73 0.64
C ALA A 36 2.78 -18.95 -0.20
N ARG A 37 3.86 -18.83 -0.99
CA ARG A 37 4.45 -19.95 -1.74
C ARG A 37 5.16 -20.96 -0.83
N ARG A 38 5.53 -20.56 0.39
CA ARG A 38 6.12 -21.44 1.40
C ARG A 38 5.01 -22.14 2.18
N GLU A 39 4.82 -23.43 1.95
CA GLU A 39 3.80 -24.24 2.67
C GLU A 39 4.09 -24.38 4.17
N LEU A 40 5.35 -24.21 4.59
CA LEU A 40 5.77 -24.24 5.99
C LEU A 40 6.57 -22.97 6.30
N LEU A 41 6.01 -22.15 7.18
CA LEU A 41 6.66 -20.95 7.72
C LEU A 41 7.21 -21.28 9.11
N SER A 42 8.46 -20.90 9.35
CA SER A 42 9.03 -20.89 10.69
C SER A 42 8.23 -19.94 11.61
N PRO A 43 8.21 -20.14 12.95
CA PRO A 43 7.58 -19.19 13.87
C PRO A 43 8.06 -17.74 13.68
N LYS A 44 9.32 -17.55 13.28
CA LYS A 44 9.87 -16.23 12.95
C LYS A 44 9.24 -15.64 11.68
N GLU A 45 9.00 -16.49 10.67
CA GLU A 45 8.37 -16.09 9.42
C GLU A 45 6.86 -15.84 9.59
N GLU A 46 6.17 -16.57 10.46
CA GLU A 46 4.78 -16.25 10.81
C GLU A 46 4.64 -14.88 11.45
N ILE A 47 5.57 -14.52 12.35
CA ILE A 47 5.63 -13.19 12.95
C ILE A 47 5.91 -12.14 11.86
N GLN A 48 6.88 -12.39 10.98
CA GLN A 48 7.17 -11.48 9.87
C GLN A 48 5.96 -11.31 8.94
N LYS A 49 5.28 -12.40 8.56
CA LYS A 49 4.05 -12.36 7.75
C LYS A 49 2.98 -11.50 8.41
N LYS A 50 2.77 -11.64 9.72
CA LYS A 50 1.82 -10.79 10.47
C LYS A 50 2.24 -9.32 10.49
N THR A 51 3.54 -9.03 10.64
CA THR A 51 4.06 -7.66 10.56
C THR A 51 3.83 -7.07 9.17
N VAL A 52 4.19 -7.79 8.12
CA VAL A 52 4.02 -7.36 6.73
C VAL A 52 2.54 -7.15 6.39
N GLN A 53 1.63 -7.98 6.90
CA GLN A 53 0.19 -7.77 6.77
C GLN A 53 -0.28 -6.47 7.44
N LYS A 54 0.23 -6.14 8.63
CA LYS A 54 -0.08 -4.89 9.33
C LYS A 54 0.47 -3.68 8.58
N GLU A 55 1.71 -3.74 8.10
CA GLU A 55 2.30 -2.68 7.29
C GLU A 55 1.55 -2.49 5.98
N LYS A 56 1.12 -3.57 5.33
CA LYS A 56 0.31 -3.51 4.12
C LYS A 56 -1.03 -2.83 4.37
N LEU A 57 -1.68 -3.16 5.49
CA LEU A 57 -2.92 -2.52 5.92
C LEU A 57 -2.69 -1.03 6.18
N ALA A 58 -1.65 -0.66 6.93
CA ALA A 58 -1.32 0.74 7.19
C ALA A 58 -1.00 1.52 5.91
N ALA A 59 -0.26 0.93 4.96
CA ALA A 59 0.03 1.55 3.67
C ALA A 59 -1.26 1.75 2.85
N LYS A 60 -2.17 0.76 2.86
CA LYS A 60 -3.48 0.87 2.22
C LYS A 60 -4.33 1.96 2.86
N ASP A 61 -4.40 2.01 4.19
CA ASP A 61 -5.15 3.03 4.93
C ASP A 61 -4.61 4.43 4.62
N MET A 62 -3.29 4.61 4.54
CA MET A 62 -2.68 5.88 4.12
C MET A 62 -3.03 6.26 2.68
N MET A 63 -3.03 5.29 1.74
CA MET A 63 -3.43 5.54 0.35
C MET A 63 -4.91 5.92 0.25
N GLU A 64 -5.79 5.23 1.00
CA GLU A 64 -7.21 5.55 1.07
C GLU A 64 -7.46 6.92 1.71
N GLU A 65 -6.71 7.28 2.74
CA GLU A 65 -6.77 8.61 3.35
C GLU A 65 -6.37 9.70 2.34
N MET A 66 -5.30 9.50 1.58
CA MET A 66 -4.90 10.45 0.53
C MET A 66 -5.95 10.55 -0.57
N LEU A 67 -6.54 9.43 -1.00
CA LEU A 67 -7.63 9.42 -1.98
C LEU A 67 -8.86 10.16 -1.46
N ARG A 68 -9.25 9.92 -0.20
CA ARG A 68 -10.38 10.60 0.45
C ARG A 68 -10.11 12.10 0.56
N ARG A 69 -8.92 12.50 1.00
CA ARG A 69 -8.54 13.92 1.07
C ARG A 69 -8.52 14.57 -0.31
N TYR A 70 -8.03 13.86 -1.33
CA TYR A 70 -8.06 14.35 -2.70
C TYR A 70 -9.49 14.52 -3.23
N GLN A 71 -10.41 13.60 -2.88
CA GLN A 71 -11.83 13.75 -3.21
C GLN A 71 -12.50 14.92 -2.47
N ASP A 72 -12.11 15.16 -1.22
CA ASP A 72 -12.70 16.19 -0.36
C ASP A 72 -12.18 17.61 -0.68
N THR A 73 -10.87 17.75 -0.87
CA THR A 73 -10.20 19.05 -1.04
C THR A 73 -9.65 19.29 -2.45
N GLY A 74 -9.55 18.26 -3.29
CA GLY A 74 -8.87 18.33 -4.59
C GLY A 74 -7.34 18.48 -4.49
N GLU A 75 -6.79 18.48 -3.28
CA GLU A 75 -5.39 18.77 -3.05
C GLU A 75 -4.53 17.51 -3.29
N VAL A 76 -3.43 17.66 -4.02
CA VAL A 76 -2.50 16.56 -4.34
C VAL A 76 -1.20 16.64 -3.54
N ASN A 77 -0.94 17.73 -2.82
CA ASN A 77 0.31 17.98 -2.09
C ASN A 77 0.07 18.00 -0.59
N PHE A 78 -0.18 16.83 -0.01
CA PHE A 78 -0.27 16.69 1.44
C PHE A 78 1.13 16.81 2.06
N LYS A 79 1.36 17.87 2.86
CA LYS A 79 2.62 18.09 3.60
C LYS A 79 2.85 17.02 4.68
#